data_AF-A0A352SHZ1-F1
#
_entry.id   AF-A0A352SHZ1-F1
#
_cell.length_a   1.000
_cell.length_b   1.000
_cell.length_c   1.000
_cell.angle_alpha   90.00
_cell.angle_beta   90.00
_cell.angle_gamma   90.00
#
_symmetry.space_group_name_H-M   'P 1'
#
loop_
_entity.id
_entity.type
_entity.pdbx_description
1 polymer ?
#
loop_
_entity_poly.entity_id
_entity_poly.type
_entity_poly.pdbx_seq_one_letter_code
_entity_poly.pdbx_strand_id
1 'polypeptide(L)'
;MTENNKMREMPVYKLMIQMGIPMILSMALQAVYNIVDSAFVGNMKEGSEAALNALTLVFPVQMLMVAIAIGTGVGTNALLARTLGQGDSKKAAMVAGNSLFLGLIIYVICFLFGIFGVNAYISSQTANPEVLSMGTSYLKICCVLSFGIVFFSLFEKLLQATGRSLYSTIGQVAGAVINIILDPIMIYGIGPVPKMGVEGAAYATVIG
;
A
#
# COMPACT_ATOMS: atom_id res chain seq x y z
N MET A 1 5.58 25.18 23.34
CA MET A 1 6.49 24.04 23.13
C MET A 1 7.15 24.21 21.77
N THR A 2 8.34 24.81 21.76
CA THR A 2 9.22 24.89 20.58
C THR A 2 9.83 23.51 20.36
N GLU A 3 9.14 22.63 19.63
CA GLU A 3 9.83 21.49 19.02
C GLU A 3 10.79 22.05 17.99
N ASN A 4 12.10 21.97 18.26
CA ASN A 4 13.15 22.31 17.31
C ASN A 4 12.88 21.56 15.99
N ASN A 5 12.55 22.32 14.95
CA ASN A 5 12.34 21.76 13.62
C ASN A 5 13.69 21.26 13.11
N LYS A 6 13.95 19.95 13.25
CA LYS A 6 15.22 19.30 12.89
C LYS A 6 15.65 19.62 11.45
N MET A 7 14.68 19.80 10.55
CA MET A 7 14.95 20.17 9.15
C MET A 7 15.51 21.59 8.99
N ARG A 8 15.32 22.47 9.98
CA ARG A 8 15.81 23.86 9.95
C ARG A 8 17.18 24.03 10.61
N GLU A 9 17.50 23.22 11.61
CA GLU A 9 18.67 23.42 12.49
C GLU A 9 19.82 22.44 12.23
N MET A 10 19.54 21.25 11.68
CA MET A 10 20.58 20.23 11.51
C MET A 10 21.44 20.45 10.25
N PRO A 11 22.74 20.12 10.31
CA PRO A 11 23.59 20.06 9.12
C PRO A 11 23.02 19.09 8.08
N VAL A 12 23.03 19.49 6.81
CA VAL A 12 22.41 18.77 5.68
C VAL A 12 22.84 17.30 5.63
N TYR A 13 24.15 17.02 5.76
CA TYR A 13 24.67 15.64 5.75
C TYR A 13 24.05 14.76 6.85
N LYS A 14 23.97 15.27 8.09
CA LYS A 14 23.43 14.54 9.23
C LYS A 14 21.92 14.32 9.09
N LEU A 15 21.21 15.33 8.55
CA LEU A 15 19.78 15.25 8.27
C LEU A 15 19.48 14.20 7.18
N MET A 16 20.25 14.21 6.09
CA MET A 16 20.11 13.24 4.99
C MET A 16 20.31 11.81 5.47
N ILE A 17 21.33 11.55 6.29
CA ILE A 17 21.56 10.20 6.84
C ILE A 17 20.43 9.81 7.80
N GLN A 18 20.07 10.69 8.73
CA GLN A 18 19.06 10.39 9.75
C GLN A 18 17.66 10.14 9.15
N MET A 19 17.30 10.87 8.09
CA MET A 19 16.02 10.66 7.40
C MET A 19 16.09 9.59 6.31
N GLY A 20 17.24 9.44 5.65
CA GLY A 20 17.47 8.52 4.54
C GLY A 20 17.57 7.06 4.96
N ILE A 21 18.27 6.75 6.05
CA ILE A 21 18.40 5.36 6.54
C ILE A 21 17.01 4.72 6.79
N PRO A 22 16.08 5.36 7.53
CA PRO A 22 14.72 4.83 7.69
C PRO A 22 14.00 4.59 6.37
N MET A 23 14.12 5.51 5.41
CA MET A 23 13.47 5.36 4.10
C MET A 23 14.06 4.21 3.26
N ILE A 24 15.38 4.00 3.32
CA ILE A 24 16.06 2.88 2.65
C ILE A 24 15.61 1.56 3.27
N LEU A 25 15.56 1.47 4.60
CA LEU A 25 15.08 0.28 5.31
C LEU A 25 13.61 -0.03 4.97
N SER A 26 12.77 1.00 4.94
CA SER A 26 11.38 0.95 4.48
C SER A 26 11.25 0.32 3.08
N MET A 27 12.01 0.83 2.10
CA MET A 27 11.99 0.32 0.73
C MET A 27 12.53 -1.12 0.64
N ALA A 28 13.58 -1.45 1.39
CA ALA A 28 14.12 -2.80 1.43
C ALA A 28 13.12 -3.80 2.01
N LEU A 29 12.43 -3.45 3.11
CA LEU A 29 11.39 -4.28 3.70
C LEU A 29 10.19 -4.45 2.77
N GLN A 30 9.78 -3.40 2.06
CA GLN A 30 8.73 -3.51 1.05
C GLN A 30 9.11 -4.50 -0.06
N ALA A 31 10.37 -4.51 -0.51
CA ALA A 31 10.84 -5.49 -1.49
C ALA A 31 10.83 -6.92 -0.93
N VAL A 32 11.27 -7.12 0.33
CA VAL A 32 11.21 -8.43 0.99
C VAL A 32 9.77 -8.91 1.14
N TYR A 33 8.85 -8.04 1.55
CA TYR A 33 7.42 -8.34 1.64
C TYR A 33 6.86 -8.84 0.30
N ASN A 34 7.11 -8.13 -0.80
CA ASN A 34 6.63 -8.56 -2.12
C ASN A 34 7.17 -9.94 -2.54
N ILE A 35 8.41 -10.26 -2.17
CA ILE A 35 9.01 -11.58 -2.43
C ILE A 35 8.34 -12.67 -1.57
N VAL A 36 8.11 -12.37 -0.30
CA VAL A 36 7.52 -13.31 0.66
C VAL A 36 6.06 -13.63 0.31
N ASP A 37 5.25 -12.62 -0.02
CA ASP A 37 3.86 -12.80 -0.48
C ASP A 37 3.81 -13.67 -1.75
N SER A 38 4.63 -13.33 -2.75
CA SER A 38 4.76 -14.12 -3.98
C SER A 38 5.21 -15.56 -3.70
N ALA A 39 6.13 -15.76 -2.75
CA ALA A 39 6.59 -17.09 -2.36
C ALA A 39 5.52 -17.90 -1.63
N PHE A 40 4.71 -17.28 -0.76
CA PHE A 40 3.62 -17.99 -0.08
C PHE A 40 2.50 -18.38 -1.05
N VAL A 41 2.11 -17.49 -1.95
CA VAL A 41 1.09 -17.83 -2.96
C VAL A 41 1.62 -18.87 -3.95
N GLY A 42 2.89 -18.78 -4.34
CA GLY A 42 3.52 -19.79 -5.21
C GLY A 42 3.68 -21.17 -4.59
N ASN A 43 3.82 -21.27 -3.26
CA ASN A 43 3.97 -22.55 -2.54
C ASN A 43 2.64 -23.20 -2.11
N MET A 44 1.50 -22.71 -2.60
CA MET A 44 0.20 -23.33 -2.32
C MET A 44 0.14 -24.79 -2.84
N LYS A 45 -0.23 -25.74 -1.97
CA LYS A 45 -0.25 -27.19 -2.30
C LYS A 45 -1.29 -27.59 -3.35
N GLU A 46 -2.35 -26.80 -3.52
CA GLU A 46 -3.45 -27.05 -4.46
C GLU A 46 -3.75 -25.77 -5.22
N GLY A 47 -3.93 -25.85 -6.53
CA GLY A 47 -4.29 -24.70 -7.37
C GLY A 47 -3.22 -23.62 -7.52
N SER A 48 -1.95 -23.88 -7.12
CA SER A 48 -0.87 -22.87 -7.19
C SER A 48 -0.67 -22.29 -8.61
N GLU A 49 -0.80 -23.12 -9.65
CA GLU A 49 -0.68 -22.62 -11.03
C GLU A 49 -1.84 -21.68 -11.41
N ALA A 50 -3.08 -22.03 -11.05
CA ALA A 50 -4.23 -21.17 -11.28
C ALA A 50 -4.18 -19.89 -10.43
N ALA A 51 -3.71 -19.99 -9.18
CA ALA A 51 -3.50 -18.89 -8.25
C ALA A 51 -2.42 -17.91 -8.74
N LEU A 52 -1.25 -18.41 -9.15
CA LEU A 52 -0.17 -17.61 -9.71
C LEU A 52 -0.60 -16.92 -11.01
N ASN A 53 -1.32 -17.63 -11.88
CA ASN A 53 -1.89 -17.05 -13.08
C ASN A 53 -2.90 -15.94 -12.73
N ALA A 54 -3.78 -16.18 -11.76
CA ALA A 54 -4.73 -15.17 -11.29
C ALA A 54 -4.02 -13.92 -10.75
N LEU A 55 -3.02 -14.08 -9.86
CA LEU A 55 -2.22 -12.97 -9.36
C LEU A 55 -1.53 -12.19 -10.48
N THR A 56 -0.98 -12.88 -11.47
CA THR A 56 -0.32 -12.25 -12.63
C THR A 56 -1.30 -11.38 -13.42
N LEU A 57 -2.56 -11.81 -13.57
CA LEU A 57 -3.60 -11.02 -14.22
C LEU A 57 -4.06 -9.83 -13.39
N VAL A 58 -4.02 -9.94 -12.06
CA VAL A 58 -4.41 -8.86 -11.16
C VAL A 58 -3.32 -7.79 -11.00
N PHE A 59 -2.05 -8.21 -11.07
CA PHE A 59 -0.89 -7.37 -10.79
C PHE A 59 -0.88 -6.01 -11.50
N PRO A 60 -1.22 -5.87 -12.80
CA PRO A 60 -1.24 -4.57 -13.48
C PRO A 60 -2.20 -3.56 -12.84
N VAL A 61 -3.39 -4.01 -12.40
CA VAL A 61 -4.38 -3.12 -11.77
C VAL A 61 -3.91 -2.72 -10.38
N GLN A 62 -3.35 -3.66 -9.61
CA GLN A 62 -2.79 -3.36 -8.29
C GLN A 62 -1.62 -2.38 -8.39
N MET A 63 -0.73 -2.57 -9.38
CA MET A 63 0.37 -1.63 -9.65
C MET A 63 -0.14 -0.24 -10.00
N LEU A 64 -1.21 -0.14 -10.82
CA LEU A 64 -1.84 1.14 -11.16
C LEU A 64 -2.41 1.84 -9.93
N MET A 65 -3.12 1.10 -9.06
CA MET A 65 -3.67 1.65 -7.81
C MET A 65 -2.56 2.22 -6.91
N VAL A 66 -1.50 1.45 -6.71
CA VAL A 66 -0.33 1.87 -5.92
C VAL A 66 0.37 3.07 -6.56
N ALA A 67 0.54 3.07 -7.89
CA ALA A 67 1.18 4.18 -8.60
C ALA A 67 0.41 5.50 -8.44
N ILE A 68 -0.93 5.47 -8.54
CA ILE A 68 -1.77 6.66 -8.36
C ILE A 68 -1.70 7.16 -6.91
N ALA A 69 -1.76 6.25 -5.93
CA ALA A 69 -1.69 6.59 -4.51
C ALA A 69 -0.32 7.21 -4.14
N ILE A 70 0.78 6.55 -4.52
CA ILE A 70 2.14 7.03 -4.30
C ILE A 70 2.38 8.34 -5.06
N GLY A 71 1.99 8.44 -6.33
CA GLY A 71 2.15 9.65 -7.13
C GLY A 71 1.47 10.86 -6.50
N THR A 72 0.23 10.69 -6.02
CA THR A 72 -0.52 11.71 -5.28
C THR A 72 0.19 12.08 -3.97
N GLY A 73 0.69 11.08 -3.23
CA GLY A 73 1.45 11.29 -2.00
C GLY A 73 2.76 12.05 -2.23
N VAL A 74 3.51 11.74 -3.30
CA VAL A 74 4.76 12.43 -3.66
C VAL A 74 4.50 13.88 -4.04
N GLY A 75 3.47 14.15 -4.84
CA GLY A 75 3.07 15.53 -5.18
C GLY A 75 2.66 16.33 -3.94
N THR A 76 1.90 15.71 -3.03
CA THR A 76 1.51 16.30 -1.74
C THR A 76 2.73 16.59 -0.88
N ASN A 77 3.66 15.64 -0.75
CA ASN A 77 4.89 15.79 0.04
C ASN A 77 5.70 17.00 -0.43
N ALA A 78 5.92 17.14 -1.74
CA ALA A 78 6.67 18.26 -2.30
C ALA A 78 6.01 19.62 -1.99
N LEU A 79 4.69 19.72 -2.18
CA LEU A 79 3.95 20.96 -1.93
C LEU A 79 3.89 21.29 -0.43
N LEU A 80 3.70 20.29 0.42
CA LEU A 80 3.63 20.44 1.86
C LEU A 80 4.99 20.84 2.45
N ALA A 81 6.07 20.14 2.07
CA ALA A 81 7.43 20.46 2.51
C ALA A 81 7.83 21.90 2.12
N ARG A 82 7.52 22.32 0.89
CA ARG A 82 7.75 23.70 0.43
C ARG A 82 6.98 24.71 1.29
N THR A 83 5.71 24.45 1.55
CA THR A 83 4.83 25.37 2.27
C THR A 83 5.20 25.47 3.76
N LEU A 84 5.58 24.34 4.38
CA LEU A 84 6.15 24.31 5.72
C LEU A 84 7.47 25.08 5.80
N GLY A 85 8.34 24.95 4.79
CA GLY A 85 9.57 25.72 4.68
C GLY A 85 9.36 27.24 4.56
N GLN A 86 8.21 27.67 4.01
CA GLN A 86 7.80 29.07 3.94
C GLN A 86 7.20 29.60 5.25
N GLY A 87 6.93 28.74 6.23
CA GLY A 87 6.27 29.11 7.49
C GLY A 87 4.74 29.32 7.36
N ASP A 88 4.15 29.07 6.19
CA ASP A 88 2.72 29.26 5.95
C ASP A 88 1.92 28.03 6.43
N SER A 89 1.66 28.00 7.73
CA SER A 89 0.94 26.90 8.37
C SER A 89 -0.50 26.75 7.87
N LYS A 90 -1.13 27.85 7.43
CA LYS A 90 -2.51 27.82 6.91
C LYS A 90 -2.55 27.11 5.57
N LYS A 91 -1.65 27.47 4.65
CA LYS A 91 -1.55 26.81 3.36
C LYS A 91 -1.08 25.36 3.51
N ALA A 92 -0.21 25.05 4.46
CA ALA A 92 0.20 23.68 4.76
C ALA A 92 -1.01 22.80 5.16
N ALA A 93 -1.89 23.32 6.02
CA ALA A 93 -3.12 22.62 6.41
C ALA A 93 -4.07 22.41 5.20
N MET A 94 -4.20 23.41 4.32
CA MET A 94 -5.01 23.26 3.09
C MET A 94 -4.45 22.20 2.15
N VAL A 95 -3.12 22.12 1.99
CA VAL A 95 -2.46 21.09 1.16
C VAL A 95 -2.74 19.70 1.72
N ALA A 96 -2.59 19.50 3.04
CA ALA A 96 -2.89 18.23 3.67
C ALA A 96 -4.39 17.87 3.53
N GLY A 97 -5.31 18.81 3.74
CA GLY A 97 -6.74 18.60 3.54
C GLY A 97 -7.10 18.18 2.11
N ASN A 98 -6.56 18.90 1.12
CA ASN A 98 -6.75 18.58 -0.30
C ASN A 98 -6.17 17.21 -0.67
N SER A 99 -5.04 16.81 -0.08
CA SER A 99 -4.47 15.48 -0.32
C SER A 99 -5.36 14.35 0.21
N LEU A 100 -5.99 14.53 1.37
CA LEU A 100 -6.92 13.55 1.92
C LEU A 100 -8.20 13.48 1.08
N PHE A 101 -8.67 14.62 0.57
CA PHE A 101 -9.80 14.67 -0.35
C PHE A 101 -9.48 13.96 -1.67
N LEU A 102 -8.29 14.16 -2.25
CA LEU A 102 -7.84 13.40 -3.42
C LEU A 102 -7.72 11.90 -3.10
N GLY A 103 -7.23 11.54 -1.91
CA GLY A 103 -7.22 10.16 -1.44
C GLY A 103 -8.61 9.52 -1.41
N LEU A 104 -9.61 10.26 -0.92
CA LEU A 104 -11.00 9.82 -0.95
C LEU A 104 -11.50 9.61 -2.38
N ILE A 105 -11.18 10.51 -3.31
CA ILE A 105 -11.56 10.34 -4.72
C ILE A 105 -10.90 9.08 -5.31
N ILE A 106 -9.61 8.89 -5.08
CA ILE A 106 -8.86 7.71 -5.55
C ILE A 106 -9.50 6.43 -4.99
N TYR A 107 -9.82 6.42 -3.70
CA TYR A 107 -10.53 5.31 -3.06
C TYR A 107 -11.90 5.05 -3.70
N VAL A 108 -12.72 6.08 -3.91
CA VAL A 108 -14.05 5.93 -4.53
C VAL A 108 -13.93 5.36 -5.95
N ILE A 109 -12.94 5.80 -6.73
CA ILE A 109 -12.68 5.25 -8.07
C ILE A 109 -12.31 3.77 -7.97
N CYS A 110 -11.39 3.40 -7.07
CA CYS A 110 -10.99 2.01 -6.86
C CYS A 110 -12.17 1.16 -6.39
N PHE A 111 -12.99 1.67 -5.48
CA PHE A 111 -14.17 1.00 -4.95
C PHE A 111 -15.23 0.74 -6.04
N LEU A 112 -15.55 1.75 -6.86
CA LEU A 112 -16.49 1.61 -7.98
C LEU A 112 -15.95 0.62 -9.02
N PHE A 113 -14.66 0.69 -9.34
CA PHE A 113 -14.02 -0.30 -10.20
C PHE A 113 -14.08 -1.71 -9.59
N GLY A 114 -13.85 -1.84 -8.29
CA GLY A 114 -13.97 -3.09 -7.52
C GLY A 114 -15.33 -3.77 -7.69
N ILE A 115 -16.41 -3.00 -7.64
CA ILE A 115 -17.78 -3.52 -7.73
C ILE A 115 -18.21 -3.82 -9.16
N PHE A 116 -17.92 -2.91 -10.10
CA PHE A 116 -18.50 -2.95 -11.44
C PHE A 116 -17.51 -3.37 -12.54
N GLY A 117 -16.21 -3.11 -12.36
CA GLY A 117 -15.19 -3.26 -13.38
C GLY A 117 -14.38 -4.55 -13.30
N VAL A 118 -14.15 -5.10 -12.10
CA VAL A 118 -13.23 -6.25 -11.90
C VAL A 118 -13.61 -7.47 -12.73
N ASN A 119 -14.89 -7.86 -12.73
CA ASN A 119 -15.33 -9.03 -13.50
C ASN A 119 -15.14 -8.83 -15.01
N ALA A 120 -15.49 -7.64 -15.53
CA ALA A 120 -15.28 -7.30 -16.93
C ALA A 120 -13.78 -7.32 -17.30
N TYR A 121 -12.91 -6.82 -16.41
CA TYR A 121 -11.47 -6.85 -16.61
C TYR A 121 -10.91 -8.27 -16.62
N ILE A 122 -11.19 -9.10 -15.60
CA ILE A 122 -10.61 -10.44 -15.53
C ILE A 122 -11.15 -11.34 -16.66
N SER A 123 -12.44 -11.23 -16.98
CA SER A 123 -13.04 -11.98 -18.09
C SER A 123 -12.48 -11.62 -19.48
N SER A 124 -11.92 -10.42 -19.66
CA SER A 124 -11.23 -10.07 -20.92
C SER A 124 -9.83 -10.70 -21.03
N GLN A 125 -9.25 -11.14 -19.90
CA GLN A 125 -7.88 -11.65 -19.85
C GLN A 125 -7.79 -13.18 -19.90
N THR A 126 -8.83 -13.90 -19.46
CA THR A 126 -8.80 -15.37 -19.39
C THR A 126 -10.18 -15.98 -19.60
N ALA A 127 -10.21 -17.15 -20.24
CA ALA A 127 -11.40 -17.99 -20.37
C ALA A 127 -11.43 -19.14 -19.35
N ASN A 128 -10.37 -19.33 -18.55
CA ASN A 128 -10.32 -20.39 -17.54
C ASN A 128 -11.22 -20.00 -16.34
N PRO A 129 -12.29 -20.77 -16.03
CA PRO A 129 -13.23 -20.43 -14.96
C PRO A 129 -12.61 -20.34 -13.56
N GLU A 130 -11.60 -21.17 -13.27
CA GLU A 130 -10.93 -21.20 -11.97
C GLU A 130 -10.07 -19.95 -11.78
N VAL A 131 -9.25 -19.60 -12.78
CA VAL A 131 -8.42 -18.39 -12.77
C VAL A 131 -9.29 -17.14 -12.74
N LEU A 132 -10.40 -17.14 -13.49
CA LEU A 132 -11.36 -16.03 -13.50
C LEU A 132 -11.97 -15.81 -12.12
N SER A 133 -12.45 -16.87 -11.46
CA SER A 133 -13.03 -16.77 -10.12
C SER A 133 -12.00 -16.26 -9.11
N MET A 134 -10.80 -16.86 -9.08
CA MET A 134 -9.75 -16.47 -8.13
C MET A 134 -9.29 -15.03 -8.34
N GLY A 135 -9.02 -14.63 -9.59
CA GLY A 135 -8.57 -13.28 -9.93
C GLY A 135 -9.64 -12.24 -9.64
N THR A 136 -10.91 -12.56 -9.92
CA THR A 136 -12.04 -11.66 -9.63
C THR A 136 -12.21 -11.46 -8.14
N SER A 137 -12.21 -12.53 -7.33
CA SER A 137 -12.30 -12.41 -5.87
C SER A 137 -11.15 -11.59 -5.29
N TYR A 138 -9.91 -11.92 -5.64
CA TYR A 138 -8.71 -11.23 -5.14
C TYR A 138 -8.77 -9.73 -5.47
N LEU A 139 -8.94 -9.39 -6.74
CA LEU A 139 -8.92 -7.99 -7.17
C LEU A 139 -10.11 -7.22 -6.60
N LYS A 140 -11.28 -7.85 -6.48
CA LYS A 140 -12.43 -7.23 -5.84
C LYS A 140 -12.17 -6.89 -4.38
N ILE A 141 -11.57 -7.80 -3.61
CA ILE A 141 -11.18 -7.56 -2.21
C ILE A 141 -10.20 -6.39 -2.14
N CYS A 142 -9.13 -6.42 -2.93
CA CYS A 142 -8.11 -5.37 -2.95
C CYS A 142 -8.68 -4.00 -3.34
N CYS A 143 -9.56 -3.94 -4.34
CA CYS A 143 -10.19 -2.69 -4.78
C CYS A 143 -11.21 -2.13 -3.78
N VAL A 144 -12.10 -2.99 -3.26
CA VAL A 144 -13.18 -2.57 -2.35
C VAL A 144 -12.63 -2.13 -1.00
N LEU A 145 -11.59 -2.81 -0.51
CA LEU A 145 -10.94 -2.50 0.77
C LEU A 145 -9.67 -1.65 0.62
N SER A 146 -9.45 -1.05 -0.56
CA SER A 146 -8.28 -0.20 -0.87
C SER A 146 -8.16 1.07 -0.02
N PHE A 147 -9.14 1.37 0.83
CA PHE A 147 -9.11 2.52 1.72
C PHE A 147 -7.82 2.55 2.56
N GLY A 148 -7.43 1.39 3.14
CA GLY A 148 -6.24 1.27 3.96
C GLY A 148 -4.97 1.68 3.21
N ILE A 149 -4.71 1.05 2.06
CA ILE A 149 -3.48 1.28 1.28
C ILE A 149 -3.39 2.71 0.72
N VAL A 150 -4.51 3.30 0.29
CA VAL A 150 -4.54 4.66 -0.26
C VAL A 150 -4.23 5.68 0.84
N PHE A 151 -4.91 5.59 1.98
CA PHE A 151 -4.71 6.54 3.08
C PHE A 151 -3.37 6.33 3.77
N PHE A 152 -2.93 5.08 3.96
CA PHE A 152 -1.59 4.78 4.46
C PHE A 152 -0.51 5.45 3.61
N SER A 153 -0.59 5.30 2.28
CA SER A 153 0.36 5.92 1.34
C SER A 153 0.38 7.44 1.46
N LEU A 154 -0.78 8.07 1.67
CA LEU A 154 -0.86 9.53 1.87
C LEU A 154 -0.30 9.96 3.23
N PHE A 155 -0.70 9.32 4.32
CA PHE A 155 -0.21 9.64 5.67
C PHE A 155 1.28 9.41 5.81
N GLU A 156 1.81 8.35 5.21
CA GLU A 156 3.24 8.11 5.08
C GLU A 156 3.94 9.35 4.51
N LYS A 157 3.45 9.88 3.39
CA LYS A 157 4.07 11.01 2.69
C LYS A 157 3.90 12.33 3.43
N LEU A 158 2.78 12.52 4.15
CA LEU A 158 2.58 13.66 5.04
C LEU A 158 3.56 13.65 6.23
N LEU A 159 3.80 12.49 6.85
CA LEU A 159 4.79 12.33 7.92
C LEU A 159 6.21 12.57 7.41
N GLN A 160 6.55 12.08 6.21
CA GLN A 160 7.83 12.38 5.56
C GLN A 160 8.01 13.88 5.31
N ALA A 161 6.96 14.58 4.84
CA ALA A 161 6.98 16.02 4.58
C ALA A 161 7.26 16.88 5.83
N THR A 162 6.88 16.38 7.00
CA THR A 162 7.07 17.07 8.30
C THR A 162 8.36 16.68 8.99
N GLY A 163 9.22 15.86 8.37
CA GLY A 163 10.47 15.38 8.96
C GLY A 163 10.28 14.25 9.98
N ARG A 164 9.08 13.67 10.05
CA ARG A 164 8.68 12.58 10.95
C ARG A 164 8.77 11.21 10.26
N SER A 165 9.76 11.02 9.38
CA SER A 165 9.91 9.80 8.56
C SER A 165 10.02 8.52 9.38
N LEU A 166 10.59 8.58 10.59
CA LEU A 166 10.68 7.42 11.49
C LEU A 166 9.31 6.82 11.82
N TYR A 167 8.29 7.65 12.03
CA TYR A 167 6.93 7.17 12.33
C TYR A 167 6.29 6.48 11.12
N SER A 168 6.57 7.00 9.91
CA SER A 168 6.15 6.37 8.66
C SER A 168 6.85 5.01 8.48
N THR A 169 8.15 4.92 8.75
CA THR A 169 8.90 3.66 8.67
C THR A 169 8.37 2.64 9.68
N ILE A 170 8.11 3.04 10.93
CA ILE A 170 7.52 2.14 11.94
C ILE A 170 6.17 1.59 11.45
N GLY A 171 5.29 2.44 10.90
CA GLY A 171 4.02 2.00 10.34
C GLY A 171 4.19 0.98 9.22
N GLN A 172 5.12 1.24 8.29
CA GLN A 172 5.38 0.34 7.16
C GLN A 172 5.99 -0.99 7.60
N VAL A 173 6.92 -0.99 8.55
CA VAL A 173 7.51 -2.21 9.11
C VAL A 173 6.44 -3.02 9.85
N ALA A 174 5.63 -2.37 10.67
CA ALA A 174 4.56 -3.03 11.41
C ALA A 174 3.56 -3.69 10.46
N GLY A 175 3.12 -2.96 9.41
CA GLY A 175 2.23 -3.49 8.39
C GLY A 175 2.82 -4.68 7.64
N ALA A 176 4.08 -4.57 7.18
CA ALA A 176 4.78 -5.66 6.52
C ALA A 176 4.92 -6.91 7.41
N VAL A 177 5.23 -6.73 8.70
CA VAL A 177 5.33 -7.85 9.66
C VAL A 177 3.95 -8.50 9.90
N ILE A 178 2.91 -7.68 10.09
CA ILE A 178 1.53 -8.16 10.26
C ILE A 178 1.11 -8.96 9.03
N ASN A 179 1.34 -8.42 7.83
CA ASN A 179 1.02 -9.09 6.59
C ASN A 179 1.78 -10.43 6.47
N ILE A 180 3.11 -10.46 6.64
CA ILE A 180 3.93 -11.68 6.52
C ILE A 180 3.46 -12.78 7.49
N ILE A 181 2.91 -12.41 8.64
CA ILE A 181 2.35 -13.36 9.61
C ILE A 181 0.94 -13.80 9.20
N LEU A 182 0.11 -12.88 8.70
CA LEU A 182 -1.26 -13.15 8.29
C LEU A 182 -1.34 -13.98 7.01
N ASP A 183 -0.42 -13.81 6.07
CA ASP A 183 -0.35 -14.56 4.82
C ASP A 183 -0.40 -16.09 5.05
N PRO A 184 0.54 -16.73 5.78
CA PRO A 184 0.49 -18.17 6.00
C PRO A 184 -0.74 -18.59 6.82
N ILE A 185 -1.24 -17.74 7.73
CA ILE A 185 -2.43 -18.03 8.51
C ILE A 185 -3.68 -18.11 7.63
N MET A 186 -3.87 -17.12 6.75
CA MET A 186 -5.06 -17.00 5.90
C MET A 186 -4.98 -17.86 4.63
N ILE A 187 -3.80 -17.97 4.03
CA ILE A 187 -3.56 -18.79 2.83
C ILE A 187 -3.69 -20.27 3.16
N TYR A 188 -2.98 -20.75 4.19
CA TYR A 188 -2.94 -22.17 4.54
C TYR A 188 -4.01 -22.60 5.55
N GLY A 189 -4.72 -21.66 6.18
CA GLY A 189 -5.73 -21.96 7.19
C GLY A 189 -5.12 -22.48 8.50
N ILE A 190 -4.09 -21.81 9.01
CA ILE A 190 -3.41 -22.20 10.24
C ILE A 190 -4.13 -21.57 11.44
N GLY A 191 -4.72 -22.38 12.32
CA GLY A 191 -5.39 -21.91 13.54
C GLY A 191 -6.92 -21.76 13.37
N PRO A 192 -7.55 -20.64 13.78
CA PRO A 192 -9.01 -20.49 13.77
C PRO A 192 -9.60 -20.13 12.40
N VAL A 193 -8.77 -19.91 11.38
CA VAL A 193 -9.18 -19.43 10.06
C VAL A 193 -9.23 -20.61 9.07
N PRO A 194 -10.31 -20.76 8.28
CA PRO A 194 -10.34 -21.78 7.23
C PRO A 194 -9.30 -21.47 6.14
N LYS A 195 -8.91 -22.49 5.36
CA LYS A 195 -8.00 -22.30 4.21
C LYS A 195 -8.67 -21.44 3.15
N MET A 196 -8.28 -20.17 3.02
CA MET A 196 -8.86 -19.20 2.06
C MET A 196 -8.04 -19.07 0.77
N GLY A 197 -6.81 -19.61 0.75
CA GLY A 197 -5.94 -19.57 -0.43
C GLY A 197 -5.67 -18.14 -0.89
N VAL A 198 -5.94 -17.86 -2.17
CA VAL A 198 -5.68 -16.56 -2.81
C VAL A 198 -6.48 -15.42 -2.17
N GLU A 199 -7.74 -15.66 -1.77
CA GLU A 199 -8.54 -14.65 -1.06
C GLU A 199 -7.92 -14.28 0.29
N GLY A 200 -7.30 -15.25 0.96
CA GLY A 200 -6.58 -15.05 2.21
C GLY A 200 -5.40 -14.08 2.06
N ALA A 201 -4.63 -14.21 0.97
CA ALA A 201 -3.54 -13.27 0.64
C ALA A 201 -4.07 -11.85 0.41
N ALA A 202 -5.23 -11.70 -0.26
CA ALA A 202 -5.86 -10.40 -0.46
C ALA A 202 -6.26 -9.74 0.87
N TYR A 203 -6.87 -10.50 1.79
CA TYR A 203 -7.24 -9.99 3.12
C TYR A 203 -6.02 -9.62 3.96
N ALA A 204 -4.98 -10.46 3.96
CA ALA A 204 -3.73 -10.18 4.66
C ALA A 204 -3.04 -8.91 4.12
N THR A 205 -3.07 -8.68 2.80
CA THR A 205 -2.54 -7.47 2.15
C THR A 205 -3.31 -6.20 2.53
N VAL A 206 -4.62 -6.32 2.76
CA VAL A 206 -5.47 -5.18 3.14
C VAL A 206 -5.35 -4.85 4.64
N ILE A 207 -5.13 -5.85 5.48
CA ILE A 207 -5.06 -5.71 6.93
C ILE A 207 -3.68 -5.19 7.38
N GLY A 208 -2.61 -5.66 6.75
CA GLY A 208 -1.25 -5.19 7.00
C GLY A 208 -1.02 -3.79 6.46
#